data_AF-A0A3D1LAS4-F1
#
_entry.id   AF-A0A3D1LAS4-F1
#
_cell.length_a   1.000
_cell.length_b   1.000
_cell.length_c   1.000
_cell.angle_alpha   90.00
_cell.angle_beta   90.00
_cell.angle_gamma   90.00
#
_symmetry.space_group_name_H-M   'P 1'
#
loop_
_entity.id
_entity.type
_entity.pdbx_description
1 polymer ?
#
loop_
_entity_poly.entity_id
_entity_poly.type
_entity_poly.pdbx_seq_one_letter_code
_entity_poly.pdbx_strand_id
1 'polypeptide(L)' 'MRESFDVVILGCGEAGIFAAYELEKLTPGVKLLAIDQGPDIYHRSCPIVSGKVRECIH' A
#
# COMPACT_ATOMS: atom_id res chain seq x y z
N MET A 1 -13.81 -16.00 14.06
CA MET A 1 -14.07 -16.18 12.61
C MET A 1 -12.84 -15.68 11.87
N ARG A 2 -12.27 -16.43 10.91
CA ARG A 2 -11.14 -15.93 10.12
C ARG A 2 -11.71 -15.05 9.00
N GLU A 3 -11.30 -13.79 8.97
CA GLU A 3 -11.58 -12.91 7.84
C GLU A 3 -10.89 -13.49 6.60
N SER A 4 -11.61 -13.55 5.49
CA SER A 4 -11.09 -14.06 4.21
C SER A 4 -11.06 -12.93 3.21
N PHE A 5 -9.89 -12.73 2.59
CA PHE A 5 -9.64 -11.73 1.58
C PHE A 5 -9.27 -12.43 0.27
N ASP A 6 -9.73 -11.89 -0.85
CA ASP A 6 -9.37 -12.37 -2.19
C ASP A 6 -7.93 -11.95 -2.53
N VAL A 7 -7.52 -10.77 -2.06
CA VAL A 7 -6.18 -10.22 -2.25
C VAL A 7 -5.68 -9.58 -0.96
N VAL A 8 -4.42 -9.87 -0.62
CA VAL A 8 -3.70 -9.19 0.46
C VAL A 8 -2.46 -8.50 -0.13
N ILE A 9 -2.33 -7.20 0.13
CA ILE A 9 -1.18 -6.38 -0.26
C ILE A 9 -0.36 -6.08 1.00
N LEU A 10 0.91 -6.47 0.97
CA LEU A 10 1.88 -6.20 2.04
C LEU A 10 2.80 -5.07 1.57
N GLY A 11 2.73 -3.93 2.25
CA GLY A 11 3.37 -2.68 1.87
C GLY A 11 2.45 -1.81 1.01
N CYS A 12 2.00 -0.70 1.58
CA CYS A 12 1.25 0.38 0.93
C CYS A 12 2.18 1.54 0.55
N GLY A 13 3.33 1.18 -0.02
CA GLY A 13 4.10 2.08 -0.86
C GLY A 13 3.27 2.64 -2.02
N GLU A 14 3.87 3.48 -2.86
CA GLU A 14 3.24 4.01 -4.06
C GLU A 14 2.71 2.86 -4.94
N ALA A 15 3.51 1.81 -5.12
CA ALA A 15 3.07 0.63 -5.87
C ALA A 15 1.87 -0.09 -5.22
N GLY A 16 1.91 -0.32 -3.90
CA GLY A 16 0.88 -1.07 -3.19
C GLY A 16 -0.46 -0.34 -3.14
N ILE A 17 -0.46 0.97 -2.88
CA ILE A 17 -1.69 1.75 -2.82
C ILE A 17 -2.34 1.91 -4.19
N PHE A 18 -1.55 2.11 -5.25
CA PHE A 18 -2.09 2.17 -6.62
C PHE A 18 -2.59 0.81 -7.09
N ALA A 19 -1.91 -0.28 -6.73
CA ALA A 19 -2.41 -1.63 -7.01
C ALA A 19 -3.76 -1.88 -6.32
N ALA A 20 -3.90 -1.50 -5.04
CA ALA A 20 -5.16 -1.62 -4.32
C ALA A 20 -6.29 -0.82 -4.98
N TYR A 21 -6.00 0.42 -5.35
CA TYR A 21 -6.95 1.32 -6.02
C TYR A 21 -7.42 0.78 -7.38
N GLU A 22 -6.48 0.37 -8.24
CA GLU A 22 -6.82 -0.15 -9.56
C GLU A 22 -7.53 -1.51 -9.48
N LEU A 23 -7.17 -2.37 -8.52
CA LEU A 23 -7.87 -3.65 -8.30
C LEU A 23 -9.33 -3.46 -7.92
N GLU A 24 -9.61 -2.54 -7.00
CA GLU A 24 -10.99 -2.22 -6.59
C GLU A 24 -11.81 -1.69 -7.77
N LYS A 25 -11.21 -0.81 -8.58
CA LYS A 25 -11.85 -0.22 -9.75
C LYS A 25 -12.11 -1.24 -10.88
N LEU A 26 -11.13 -2.10 -11.17
CA LEU A 26 -11.23 -3.11 -12.23
C LEU A 26 -12.08 -4.31 -11.80
N THR A 27 -12.15 -4.59 -10.50
CA THR A 27 -12.89 -5.72 -9.92
C THR A 27 -13.78 -5.24 -8.76
N PRO A 28 -14.89 -4.56 -9.06
CA PRO A 28 -15.80 -4.07 -8.02
C PRO A 28 -16.27 -5.20 -7.10
N GLY A 29 -16.13 -5.00 -5.79
CA GLY A 29 -16.51 -5.98 -4.77
C GLY A 29 -15.42 -6.97 -4.36
N VAL A 30 -14.19 -6.85 -4.90
CA VAL A 30 -13.03 -7.60 -4.40
C VAL A 30 -12.80 -7.33 -2.91
N LYS A 31 -12.64 -8.38 -2.10
CA LYS A 31 -12.27 -8.24 -0.69
C LYS A 31 -10.76 -8.09 -0.58
N LEU A 32 -10.31 -6.85 -0.50
CA LEU A 32 -8.89 -6.51 -0.45
C LEU A 32 -8.47 -6.06 0.95
N LEU A 33 -7.31 -6.53 1.40
CA LEU A 33 -6.63 -6.06 2.60
C LEU A 33 -5.26 -5.51 2.22
N ALA A 34 -5.01 -4.23 2.49
CA ALA A 34 -3.71 -3.60 2.31
C ALA A 34 -3.13 -3.21 3.67
N ILE A 35 -1.92 -3.68 3.99
CA ILE A 35 -1.27 -3.44 5.28
C ILE A 35 0.09 -2.80 5.04
N ASP A 36 0.40 -1.75 5.79
CA ASP A 36 1.72 -1.13 5.84
C ASP A 36 2.21 -1.05 7.28
N GLN A 37 3.53 -1.14 7.46
CA GLN A 37 4.19 -0.99 8.77
C GLN A 37 4.45 0.48 9.11
N GLY A 38 4.56 1.34 8.10
CA GLY A 38 4.88 2.75 8.21
C GLY A 38 3.72 3.62 8.71
N PRO A 39 3.94 4.93 8.79
CA PRO A 39 2.89 5.90 9.12
C PRO A 39 1.76 5.86 8.10
N ASP A 40 0.58 6.33 8.50
CA ASP A 40 -0.51 6.55 7.55
C ASP A 40 -0.12 7.52 6.43
N ILE A 41 -0.91 7.54 5.35
CA ILE A 41 -0.61 8.29 4.12
C ILE A 41 -0.43 9.80 4.35
N TYR A 42 -1.04 10.39 5.38
CA TYR A 42 -0.95 11.81 5.67
C TYR A 42 0.32 12.17 6.42
N HIS A 43 0.86 11.21 7.18
CA HIS A 43 2.11 11.34 7.92
C HIS A 43 3.30 10.65 7.24
N ARG A 44 3.09 10.06 6.06
CA ARG A 44 4.13 9.37 5.29
C ARG A 44 5.16 10.37 4.75
N SER A 45 6.44 10.11 5.02
CA SER A 45 7.56 10.87 4.46
C SER A 45 8.56 9.93 3.80
N CYS A 46 8.62 9.96 2.47
CA CYS A 46 9.60 9.18 1.72
C CYS A 46 10.92 9.97 1.60
N PRO A 47 12.04 9.43 2.12
CA PRO A 47 13.34 10.11 2.02
C PRO A 47 13.85 10.14 0.58
N ILE A 48 13.42 9.23 -0.30
CA ILE A 48 13.73 9.27 -1.73
C ILE A 48 13.08 10.49 -2.38
N VAL A 49 11.77 10.69 -2.16
CA VAL A 49 11.02 11.82 -2.73
C VAL A 49 11.55 13.15 -2.20
N SER A 50 12.01 13.19 -0.94
CA SER A 50 12.68 14.38 -0.36
C SER A 50 14.17 14.49 -0.70
N GLY A 51 14.71 13.63 -1.57
CA GLY A 51 16.08 13.70 -2.08
C GLY A 51 17.18 13.36 -1.07
N LYS A 52 16.83 12.78 0.08
CA LYS A 52 17.78 12.45 1.17
C LYS A 52 18.56 11.16 0.91
N VAL A 53 17.98 10.24 0.13
CA VAL A 53 18.55 8.93 -0.19
C VAL A 53 18.24 8.55 -1.64
N ARG A 54 19.03 7.63 -2.21
CA ARG A 54 18.81 7.11 -3.58
C ARG A 54 17.98 5.84 -3.63
N GLU A 55 17.85 5.15 -2.51
CA GLU A 55 17.21 3.84 -2.39
C GLU A 55 16.31 3.79 -1.17
N CYS A 56 15.41 2.80 -1.10
CA CYS A 56 14.46 2.67 0.00
C CYS A 56 15.20 2.37 1.31
N ILE A 57 14.73 2.96 2.42
CA ILE A 57 15.24 2.65 3.76
C ILE A 57 14.35 1.58 4.39
N HIS A 58 14.98 0.61 5.05
CA HIS A 58 14.32 -0.49 5.75
C HIS A 58 13.94 -0.07 7.17
#